data_AF-A0A2N2NA57-F1
#
_entry.id   AF-A0A2N2NA57-F1
#
_cell.length_a   1.000
_cell.length_b   1.000
_cell.length_c   1.000
_cell.angle_alpha   90.00
_cell.angle_beta   90.00
_cell.angle_gamma   90.00
#
_symmetry.space_group_name_H-M   'P 1'
#
loop_
_entity.id
_entity.type
_entity.pdbx_description
1 polymer ?
#
loop_
_entity_poly.entity_id
_entity_poly.type
_entity_poly.pdbx_seq_one_letter_code
_entity_poly.pdbx_strand_id
1 'polypeptide(L)'
;MNKPSEIVAENWYTYINHEYYLFRGETRKTISDFADWFDMPQGQLSQYMKKGGRVPQGLTVINRFAKKLGPKVYEVLNLPVPSDPIDSLPEPVRSIAFEIRETLAEYKVAGDSPKALEIQEEILKKYGYDVISKND
;
A
#
# COMPACT_ATOMS: atom_id res chain seq x y z
N MET A 1 12.62 8.89 30.16
CA MET A 1 12.78 8.20 28.87
C MET A 1 11.57 7.33 28.66
N ASN A 2 10.83 7.50 27.56
CA ASN A 2 9.67 6.65 27.25
C ASN A 2 10.15 5.25 26.84
N LYS A 3 9.36 4.22 27.14
CA LYS A 3 9.68 2.85 26.70
C LYS A 3 9.56 2.76 25.18
N PRO A 4 10.36 1.93 24.48
CA PRO A 4 10.30 1.78 23.02
C PRO A 4 8.88 1.50 22.49
N SER A 5 8.07 0.74 23.24
CA SER A 5 6.67 0.44 22.90
C SER A 5 5.74 1.65 23.00
N GLU A 6 6.00 2.59 23.91
CA GLU A 6 5.19 3.81 24.08
C GLU A 6 5.45 4.78 22.92
N ILE A 7 6.69 4.83 22.43
CA ILE A 7 7.06 5.63 21.25
C ILE A 7 6.36 5.11 20.00
N VAL A 8 6.37 3.79 19.77
CA VAL A 8 5.68 3.17 18.64
C VAL A 8 4.17 3.41 18.71
N ALA A 9 3.57 3.32 19.89
CA ALA A 9 2.14 3.59 20.07
C ALA A 9 1.75 5.05 19.76
N GLU A 10 2.55 6.02 20.21
CA GLU A 10 2.30 7.43 19.89
C GLU A 10 2.52 7.71 18.40
N ASN A 11 3.61 7.21 17.81
CA ASN A 11 3.88 7.35 16.38
C ASN A 11 2.74 6.78 15.53
N TRP A 12 2.26 5.58 15.87
CA TRP A 12 1.13 4.97 15.19
C TRP A 12 -0.14 5.81 15.35
N TYR A 13 -0.47 6.23 16.57
CA TYR A 13 -1.63 7.08 16.85
C TYR A 13 -1.61 8.36 16.01
N THR A 14 -0.49 9.09 16.00
CA THR A 14 -0.32 10.30 15.21
C THR A 14 -0.48 10.02 13.72
N TYR A 15 0.19 8.99 13.22
CA TYR A 15 0.19 8.63 11.81
C TYR A 15 -1.21 8.25 11.31
N ILE A 16 -1.89 7.28 11.96
CA ILE A 16 -3.17 6.78 11.45
C ILE A 16 -4.28 7.85 11.51
N ASN A 17 -4.22 8.77 12.48
CA ASN A 17 -5.16 9.89 12.55
C ASN A 17 -4.86 10.93 11.47
N HIS A 18 -3.59 11.22 11.18
CA HIS A 18 -3.22 12.06 10.04
C HIS A 18 -3.75 11.49 8.72
N GLU A 19 -3.54 10.19 8.49
CA GLU A 19 -4.06 9.51 7.29
C GLU A 19 -5.59 9.54 7.22
N TYR A 20 -6.29 9.44 8.35
CA TYR A 20 -7.74 9.62 8.40
C TYR A 20 -8.16 11.04 7.96
N TYR A 21 -7.47 12.08 8.44
CA TYR A 21 -7.75 13.46 8.03
C TYR A 21 -7.53 13.66 6.53
N LEU A 22 -6.44 13.12 5.97
CA LEU A 22 -6.18 13.15 4.53
C LEU A 22 -7.25 12.40 3.73
N PHE A 23 -7.60 11.19 4.14
CA PHE A 23 -8.64 10.38 3.50
C PHE A 23 -10.01 11.08 3.48
N ARG A 24 -10.36 11.73 4.59
CA ARG A 24 -11.60 12.48 4.71
C ARG A 24 -11.60 13.72 3.82
N GLY A 25 -10.49 14.45 3.75
CA GLY A 25 -10.41 15.74 3.06
C GLY A 25 -11.52 16.69 3.52
N GLU A 26 -12.16 17.39 2.59
CA GLU A 26 -13.27 18.31 2.87
C GLU A 26 -14.64 17.60 3.02
N THR A 27 -14.67 16.27 2.91
CA THR A 27 -15.92 15.50 2.87
C THR A 27 -16.42 15.11 4.27
N ARG A 28 -17.63 14.53 4.30
CA ARG A 28 -18.23 13.96 5.52
C ARG A 28 -17.90 12.48 5.76
N LYS A 29 -16.85 11.95 5.13
CA LYS A 29 -16.41 10.57 5.38
C LYS A 29 -16.12 10.34 6.87
N THR A 30 -16.64 9.25 7.36
CA THR A 30 -16.66 8.84 8.76
C THR A 30 -15.55 7.83 9.06
N ILE A 31 -15.39 7.47 10.33
CA ILE A 31 -14.51 6.36 10.74
C ILE A 31 -15.00 5.03 10.15
N SER A 32 -16.31 4.86 9.92
CA SER A 32 -16.84 3.67 9.25
C SER A 32 -16.31 3.58 7.82
N ASP A 33 -16.40 4.68 7.05
CA ASP A 33 -15.89 4.72 5.67
C ASP A 33 -14.38 4.44 5.61
N PHE A 34 -13.63 4.92 6.62
CA PHE A 34 -12.20 4.65 6.72
C PHE A 34 -11.92 3.18 7.07
N ALA A 35 -12.74 2.55 7.92
CA ALA A 35 -12.64 1.13 8.24
C ALA A 35 -12.96 0.25 7.03
N ASP A 36 -14.00 0.61 6.28
CA ASP A 36 -14.38 -0.05 5.03
C ASP A 36 -13.25 0.07 3.99
N TRP A 37 -12.55 1.20 3.94
CA TRP A 37 -11.39 1.36 3.04
C TRP A 37 -10.24 0.37 3.32
N PHE A 38 -10.11 -0.11 4.55
CA PHE A 38 -9.16 -1.16 4.94
C PHE A 38 -9.78 -2.57 5.03
N ASP A 39 -11.04 -2.73 4.62
CA ASP A 39 -11.79 -3.98 4.72
C ASP A 39 -11.77 -4.56 6.15
N MET A 40 -12.02 -3.71 7.17
CA MET A 40 -12.03 -4.13 8.57
C MET A 40 -13.20 -3.55 9.38
N PRO A 41 -13.62 -4.19 10.48
CA PRO A 41 -14.67 -3.66 11.34
C PRO A 41 -14.31 -2.29 11.94
N GLN A 42 -15.26 -1.35 11.95
CA GLN A 42 -15.07 -0.01 12.54
C GLN A 42 -14.57 -0.06 13.99
N GLY A 43 -15.10 -0.99 14.80
CA GLY A 43 -14.68 -1.15 16.19
C GLY A 43 -13.19 -1.53 16.31
N GLN A 44 -12.70 -2.36 15.38
CA GLN A 44 -11.28 -2.73 15.34
C GLN A 44 -10.42 -1.52 14.95
N LEU A 45 -10.79 -0.78 13.90
CA LEU A 45 -10.06 0.42 13.49
C LEU A 45 -10.04 1.47 14.61
N SER A 46 -11.16 1.66 15.30
CA SER A 46 -11.28 2.61 16.41
C SER A 46 -10.28 2.31 17.54
N GLN A 47 -9.97 1.02 17.80
CA GLN A 47 -8.95 0.65 18.78
C GLN A 47 -7.54 1.03 18.33
N TYR A 48 -7.25 1.00 17.03
CA TYR A 48 -5.97 1.41 16.47
C TYR A 48 -5.81 2.94 16.40
N MET A 49 -6.92 3.68 16.27
CA MET A 49 -6.90 5.14 16.19
C MET A 49 -6.97 5.84 17.56
N LYS A 50 -7.24 5.11 18.64
CA LYS A 50 -7.35 5.68 20.00
C LYS A 50 -5.97 6.01 20.57
N LYS A 51 -5.82 7.16 21.25
CA LYS A 51 -4.60 7.50 21.99
C LYS A 51 -4.34 6.49 23.10
N GLY A 52 -3.13 5.93 23.15
CA GLY A 52 -2.80 4.81 24.03
C GLY A 52 -3.59 3.52 23.73
N GLY A 53 -4.14 3.43 22.52
CA GLY A 53 -4.89 2.28 22.03
C GLY A 53 -4.01 1.11 21.62
N ARG A 54 -4.59 0.19 20.86
CA ARG A 54 -3.85 -0.97 20.34
C ARG A 54 -2.92 -0.52 19.21
N VAL A 55 -1.76 -1.15 19.13
CA VAL A 55 -0.86 -1.06 17.97
C VAL A 55 -1.08 -2.32 17.12
N PRO A 56 -1.15 -2.23 15.79
CA PRO A 56 -1.23 -3.41 14.94
C PRO A 56 0.07 -4.22 15.04
N GLN A 57 -0.05 -5.51 15.43
CA GLN A 57 1.09 -6.42 15.57
C GLN A 57 1.02 -7.63 14.64
N GLY A 58 -0.18 -8.01 14.18
CA GLY A 58 -0.36 -9.14 13.28
C GLY A 58 -0.03 -8.76 11.84
N LEU A 59 0.78 -9.58 11.16
CA LEU A 59 1.22 -9.34 9.79
C LEU A 59 0.03 -9.13 8.83
N THR A 60 -1.06 -9.89 8.99
CA THR A 60 -2.28 -9.71 8.19
C THR A 60 -2.87 -8.30 8.31
N VAL A 61 -2.91 -7.74 9.53
CA VAL A 61 -3.45 -6.41 9.78
C VAL A 61 -2.49 -5.34 9.28
N ILE A 62 -1.19 -5.51 9.54
CA ILE A 62 -0.14 -4.60 9.07
C ILE A 62 -0.16 -4.51 7.53
N ASN A 63 -0.26 -5.65 6.84
CA ASN A 63 -0.34 -5.69 5.38
C ASN A 63 -1.58 -4.99 4.83
N ARG A 64 -2.72 -5.03 5.53
CA ARG A 64 -3.92 -4.26 5.12
C ARG A 64 -3.66 -2.77 5.16
N PHE A 65 -3.04 -2.28 6.24
CA PHE A 65 -2.65 -0.87 6.33
C PHE A 65 -1.62 -0.50 5.26
N ALA A 66 -0.55 -1.30 5.13
CA ALA A 66 0.53 -1.05 4.17
C ALA A 66 0.04 -1.06 2.71
N LYS A 67 -0.97 -1.89 2.37
CA LYS A 67 -1.57 -1.91 1.03
C LYS A 67 -2.22 -0.58 0.64
N LYS A 68 -2.76 0.17 1.61
CA LYS A 68 -3.50 1.42 1.36
C LYS A 68 -2.65 2.67 1.64
N LEU A 69 -1.77 2.59 2.64
CA LEU A 69 -0.97 3.71 3.14
C LEU A 69 0.52 3.64 2.73
N GLY A 70 0.94 2.52 2.14
CA GLY A 70 2.30 2.33 1.67
C GLY A 70 3.29 1.84 2.74
N PRO A 71 4.60 1.80 2.39
CA PRO A 71 5.65 1.20 3.23
C PRO A 71 5.92 1.97 4.52
N LYS A 72 5.49 3.24 4.62
CA LYS A 72 5.64 4.08 5.82
C LYS A 72 5.04 3.44 7.08
N VAL A 73 4.04 2.56 6.91
CA VAL A 73 3.45 1.76 7.99
C VAL A 73 4.52 0.95 8.74
N TYR A 74 5.47 0.31 8.04
CA TYR A 74 6.51 -0.48 8.69
C TYR A 74 7.47 0.40 9.49
N GLU A 75 7.86 1.56 8.95
CA GLU A 75 8.71 2.52 9.64
C GLU A 75 8.05 3.02 10.93
N VAL A 76 6.78 3.40 10.87
CA VAL A 76 6.01 3.88 12.04
C VAL A 76 5.90 2.81 13.13
N LEU A 77 5.78 1.55 12.72
CA LEU A 77 5.74 0.39 13.62
C LEU A 77 7.12 -0.09 14.06
N ASN A 78 8.20 0.55 13.60
CA ASN A 78 9.59 0.15 13.83
C ASN A 78 9.85 -1.31 13.40
N LEU A 79 9.32 -1.68 12.24
CA LEU A 79 9.46 -2.98 11.60
C LEU A 79 10.33 -2.87 10.34
N PRO A 80 11.05 -3.92 9.96
CA PRO A 80 11.73 -3.95 8.67
C PRO A 80 10.69 -3.88 7.55
N VAL A 81 10.93 -3.01 6.56
CA VAL A 81 10.14 -2.98 5.32
C VAL A 81 10.42 -4.29 4.58
N PRO A 82 9.40 -5.08 4.23
CA PRO A 82 9.60 -6.26 3.39
C PRO A 82 10.22 -5.83 2.05
N SER A 83 11.24 -6.57 1.58
CA SER A 83 11.81 -6.32 0.26
C SER A 83 10.71 -6.43 -0.81
N ASP A 84 10.60 -5.44 -1.69
CA ASP A 84 9.70 -5.53 -2.82
C ASP A 84 10.13 -6.72 -3.69
N PRO A 85 9.25 -7.66 -4.04
CA PRO A 85 9.61 -8.74 -4.96
C PRO A 85 10.26 -8.22 -6.25
N ILE A 86 9.85 -7.03 -6.72
CA ILE A 86 10.44 -6.39 -7.90
C ILE A 86 11.93 -6.05 -7.67
N ASP A 87 12.33 -5.65 -6.46
CA ASP A 87 13.73 -5.31 -6.14
C ASP A 87 14.67 -6.51 -6.36
N SER A 88 14.15 -7.73 -6.22
CA SER A 88 14.91 -8.97 -6.40
C SER A 88 15.07 -9.42 -7.86
N LEU A 89 14.37 -8.76 -8.80
CA LEU A 89 14.46 -9.10 -10.22
C LEU A 89 15.81 -8.64 -10.81
N PRO A 90 16.41 -9.38 -11.74
CA PRO A 90 17.58 -8.94 -12.48
C PRO A 90 17.21 -7.85 -13.51
N GLU A 91 18.18 -7.04 -13.93
CA GLU A 91 17.99 -6.16 -15.10
C GLU A 91 17.98 -6.97 -16.41
N PRO A 92 17.22 -6.52 -17.43
CA PRO A 92 16.37 -5.33 -17.46
C PRO A 92 14.95 -5.54 -16.89
N VAL A 93 14.63 -6.77 -16.45
CA VAL A 93 13.28 -7.18 -16.00
C VAL A 93 12.79 -6.32 -14.84
N ARG A 94 13.69 -5.97 -13.92
CA ARG A 94 13.37 -5.07 -12.81
C ARG A 94 12.89 -3.71 -13.28
N SER A 95 13.65 -3.04 -14.15
CA SER A 95 13.29 -1.72 -14.69
C SER A 95 11.96 -1.75 -15.45
N ILE A 96 11.71 -2.79 -16.24
CA ILE A 96 10.45 -3.02 -16.96
C ILE A 96 9.29 -3.18 -15.96
N ALA A 97 9.45 -4.00 -14.93
CA ALA A 97 8.41 -4.25 -13.92
C ALA A 97 8.08 -2.97 -13.11
N PHE A 98 9.08 -2.14 -12.80
CA PHE A 98 8.85 -0.83 -12.19
C PHE A 98 8.05 0.09 -13.10
N GLU A 99 8.45 0.23 -14.36
CA GLU A 99 7.77 1.10 -15.33
C GLU A 99 6.31 0.67 -15.53
N ILE A 100 6.04 -0.63 -15.71
CA ILE A 100 4.68 -1.17 -15.80
C ILE A 100 3.86 -0.76 -14.56
N ARG A 101 4.40 -0.99 -13.36
CA ARG A 101 3.68 -0.70 -12.12
C ARG A 101 3.37 0.80 -11.97
N GLU A 102 4.33 1.66 -12.26
CA GLU A 102 4.17 3.12 -12.15
C GLU A 102 3.17 3.64 -13.18
N THR A 103 3.26 3.18 -14.42
CA THR A 103 2.32 3.57 -15.49
C THR A 103 0.89 3.13 -15.20
N LEU A 104 0.67 1.91 -14.70
CA LEU A 104 -0.66 1.45 -14.30
C LEU A 104 -1.24 2.30 -13.15
N ALA A 105 -0.40 2.66 -12.18
CA ALA A 105 -0.81 3.51 -11.06
C ALA A 105 -1.16 4.93 -11.52
N GLU A 106 -0.36 5.52 -12.41
CA GLU A 106 -0.57 6.85 -12.99
C GLU A 106 -1.92 6.92 -13.73
N TYR A 107 -2.19 5.93 -14.58
CA TYR A 107 -3.45 5.86 -15.34
C TYR A 107 -4.63 5.28 -14.55
N LYS A 108 -4.44 4.92 -13.28
CA LYS A 108 -5.45 4.26 -12.42
C LYS A 108 -6.07 3.02 -13.07
N VAL A 109 -5.25 2.25 -13.78
CA VAL A 109 -5.65 1.05 -14.51
C VAL A 109 -5.49 -0.17 -13.59
N ALA A 110 -6.55 -0.99 -13.49
CA ALA A 110 -6.47 -2.25 -12.77
C ALA A 110 -5.53 -3.22 -13.49
N GLY A 111 -4.61 -3.87 -12.76
CA GLY A 111 -3.52 -4.67 -13.34
C GLY A 111 -3.96 -5.93 -14.11
N ASP A 112 -5.21 -6.37 -13.93
CA ASP A 112 -5.85 -7.49 -14.62
C ASP A 112 -6.78 -7.05 -15.77
N SER A 113 -6.86 -5.74 -16.04
CA SER A 113 -7.71 -5.22 -17.12
C SER A 113 -7.07 -5.43 -18.50
N PRO A 114 -7.87 -5.49 -19.58
CA PRO A 114 -7.34 -5.49 -20.95
C PRO A 114 -6.41 -4.31 -21.23
N LYS A 115 -6.71 -3.15 -20.65
CA LYS A 115 -5.87 -1.96 -20.79
C LYS A 115 -4.50 -2.12 -20.12
N ALA A 116 -4.41 -2.91 -19.05
CA ALA A 116 -3.13 -3.21 -18.44
C ALA A 116 -2.26 -4.07 -19.34
N LEU A 117 -2.84 -5.02 -20.09
CA LEU A 117 -2.11 -5.82 -21.07
C LEU A 117 -1.55 -4.93 -22.19
N GLU A 118 -2.35 -4.01 -22.74
CA GLU A 118 -1.88 -3.06 -23.76
C GLU A 118 -0.67 -2.25 -23.26
N ILE A 119 -0.75 -1.70 -22.04
CA ILE A 119 0.35 -0.94 -21.42
C ILE A 119 1.59 -1.81 -21.23
N GLN A 120 1.42 -3.04 -20.74
CA GLN A 120 2.52 -4.00 -20.57
C GLN A 120 3.19 -4.30 -21.91
N GLU A 121 2.40 -4.52 -22.97
CA GLU A 121 2.94 -4.76 -24.31
C GLU A 121 3.71 -3.57 -24.86
N GLU A 122 3.19 -2.35 -24.72
CA GLU A 122 3.85 -1.12 -25.16
C GLU A 122 5.21 -0.94 -24.46
N ILE A 123 5.24 -1.15 -23.15
CA ILE A 123 6.48 -1.05 -22.37
C ILE A 123 7.43 -2.17 -22.77
N LEU A 124 6.99 -3.42 -22.89
CA LEU A 124 7.84 -4.52 -23.34
C LEU A 124 8.46 -4.25 -24.72
N LYS A 125 7.66 -3.74 -25.67
CA LYS A 125 8.13 -3.34 -27.01
C LYS A 125 9.15 -2.20 -26.94
N LYS A 126 8.96 -1.21 -26.05
CA LYS A 126 9.95 -0.13 -25.80
C LYS A 126 11.31 -0.68 -25.36
N TYR A 127 11.35 -1.78 -24.63
CA TYR A 127 12.59 -2.45 -24.22
C TYR A 127 13.08 -3.51 -25.23
N GLY A 128 12.47 -3.60 -26.42
CA GLY A 128 12.89 -4.50 -27.49
C GLY A 128 12.39 -5.94 -27.34
N TYR A 129 11.35 -6.18 -26.54
CA TYR A 129 10.72 -7.49 -26.43
C TYR A 129 9.54 -7.62 -27.41
N ASP A 130 9.52 -8.72 -28.15
CA ASP A 130 8.36 -9.12 -28.95
C ASP A 130 7.36 -9.86 -28.07
N VAL A 131 6.12 -9.36 -28.04
CA VAL A 131 5.03 -10.03 -27.32
C VAL A 131 4.32 -10.98 -28.27
N ILE A 132 4.53 -12.29 -28.05
CA ILE A 132 3.82 -13.33 -28.78
C ILE A 132 2.52 -13.62 -28.02
N SER A 133 1.41 -13.02 -28.46
CA SER A 133 0.09 -13.43 -28.01
C SER A 133 -0.18 -14.86 -28.50
N LYS A 134 -0.23 -15.82 -27.56
CA LYS A 134 -0.88 -17.11 -27.83
C LYS A 134 -2.39 -16.89 -27.66
N ASN A 135 -3.07 -16.61 -28.76
CA ASN A 135 -4.50 -16.85 -28.84
C ASN A 135 -4.69 -18.38 -28.88
N ASP A 136 -5.12 -18.97 -27.76
CA ASP A 136 -5.79 -20.27 -27.71
C ASP A 136 -7.13 -20.09 -26.97
#